data_AF-A0A172TRJ4-F1
#
_entry.id   AF-A0A172TRJ4-F1
#
_cell.length_a   1.000
_cell.length_b   1.000
_cell.length_c   1.000
_cell.angle_alpha   90.00
_cell.angle_beta   90.00
_cell.angle_gamma   90.00
#
_symmetry.space_group_name_H-M   'P 1'
#
loop_
_entity.id
_entity.type
_entity.pdbx_description
1 polymer ?
#
loop_
_entity_poly.entity_id
_entity_poly.type
_entity_poly.pdbx_seq_one_letter_code
_entity_poly.pdbx_strand_id
1 'polypeptide(L)' 'MQKRLLDLRFVIGLFFTIIGLLLLVYSFFATTQLETGESINRYTGLVLLAFGVFMIILSQRKEGYDELVEEPPRD' A
#
# COMPACT_ATOMS: atom_id res chain seq x y z
N MET A 1 22.52 10.21 -5.99
CA MET A 1 21.71 10.44 -4.77
C MET A 1 20.20 10.44 -5.08
N GLN A 2 19.67 9.43 -5.80
CA GLN A 2 18.28 9.45 -6.30
C GLN A 2 17.63 8.07 -6.53
N LYS A 3 18.23 6.96 -6.07
CA LYS A 3 17.66 5.60 -6.26
C LYS A 3 16.44 5.31 -5.37
N ARG A 4 16.21 6.11 -4.32
CA ARG A 4 15.20 5.84 -3.28
C ARG A 4 13.78 6.31 -3.62
N LEU A 5 13.60 7.11 -4.67
CA LEU A 5 12.27 7.50 -5.19
C LEU A 5 11.70 6.49 -6.20
N LEU A 6 12.46 5.45 -6.56
CA LEU A 6 12.19 4.54 -7.68
C LEU A 6 11.97 3.08 -7.28
N ASP A 7 11.73 2.77 -6.00
CA ASP A 7 11.07 1.50 -5.73
C ASP A 7 9.58 1.66 -6.06
N LEU A 8 9.29 1.50 -7.34
CA LEU A 8 7.96 1.63 -7.93
C LEU A 8 6.92 0.83 -7.13
N ARG A 9 7.36 -0.28 -6.53
CA ARG A 9 6.57 -1.13 -5.62
C ARG A 9 6.16 -0.42 -4.34
N PHE A 10 7.05 0.35 -3.72
CA PHE A 10 6.75 1.15 -2.54
C PHE A 10 5.77 2.28 -2.88
N VAL A 11 6.01 3.03 -3.95
CA VAL A 11 5.15 4.15 -4.37
C VAL A 11 3.74 3.65 -4.72
N ILE A 12 3.65 2.55 -5.48
CA ILE A 12 2.38 1.91 -5.82
C ILE A 12 1.68 1.37 -4.56
N GLY A 13 2.42 0.71 -3.65
CA GLY A 13 1.88 0.20 -2.39
C GLY A 13 1.32 1.30 -1.49
N LEU A 14 2.04 2.42 -1.37
CA LEU A 14 1.61 3.59 -0.61
C LEU A 14 0.33 4.21 -1.20
N PHE A 15 0.28 4.37 -2.52
CA PHE A 15 -0.89 4.90 -3.21
C PHE A 15 -2.14 4.03 -2.96
N PHE A 16 -2.02 2.71 -3.15
CA PHE A 16 -3.13 1.78 -2.90
C PHE A 16 -3.56 1.74 -1.43
N THR A 17 -2.62 1.86 -0.50
CA THR A 17 -2.92 1.92 0.94
C THR A 17 -3.71 3.17 1.28
N ILE A 18 -3.32 4.34 0.76
CA ILE A 18 -4.02 5.61 0.99
C ILE A 18 -5.43 5.56 0.40
N ILE A 19 -5.56 5.12 -0.85
CA ILE A 19 -6.86 5.02 -1.54
C ILE A 19 -7.77 4.00 -0.85
N GLY A 20 -7.25 2.84 -0.47
CA GLY A 20 -7.98 1.80 0.26
C GLY A 20 -8.44 2.29 1.64
N LEU A 21 -7.59 3.01 2.37
CA LEU A 21 -7.94 3.63 3.65
C LEU A 21 -9.04 4.69 3.48
N LEU A 22 -8.92 5.55 2.47
CA LEU A 22 -9.91 6.58 2.18
C LEU A 22 -11.28 5.96 1.85
N LEU A 23 -11.29 4.91 1.03
CA LEU A 23 -12.51 4.15 0.69
C LEU A 23 -13.10 3.42 1.90
N LEU A 24 -12.27 2.85 2.76
CA LEU A 24 -12.71 2.14 3.96
C LEU A 24 -13.33 3.10 4.98
N VAL A 25 -12.68 4.24 5.22
CA VAL A 25 -13.19 5.34 6.04
C VAL A 25 -14.50 5.86 5.43
N TYR A 26 -14.48 6.25 4.15
CA TYR A 26 -15.68 6.73 3.47
C TYR A 26 -16.84 5.74 3.54
N SER A 27 -16.59 4.45 3.33
CA SER A 27 -17.63 3.42 3.44
C SER A 27 -18.18 3.26 4.86
N PHE A 28 -17.32 3.39 5.88
CA PHE A 28 -17.75 3.33 7.28
C PHE A 28 -18.62 4.54 7.67
N PHE A 29 -18.26 5.74 7.22
CA PHE A 29 -19.03 6.96 7.48
C PHE A 29 -20.28 7.08 6.59
N ALA A 30 -20.19 6.74 5.31
CA ALA A 30 -21.31 6.80 4.34
C ALA A 30 -22.40 5.77 4.62
N THR A 31 -22.10 4.71 5.37
CA THR A 31 -23.11 3.77 5.90
C THR A 31 -24.21 4.47 6.70
N THR A 32 -23.90 5.61 7.30
CA THR A 32 -24.88 6.36 8.12
C THR A 32 -25.84 7.23 7.30
N GLN A 33 -25.60 7.42 5.99
CA GLN A 33 -26.37 8.38 5.17
C GLN A 33 -27.11 7.80 3.96
N LEU A 34 -26.90 6.53 3.61
CA LEU A 34 -27.49 5.93 2.41
C LEU A 34 -28.53 4.86 2.80
N GLU A 35 -29.78 5.30 2.96
CA GLU A 35 -30.97 4.43 3.09
C GLU A 35 -31.36 3.73 1.77
N THR A 36 -30.64 4.00 0.67
CA THR A 36 -30.95 3.49 -0.67
C THR A 36 -29.90 2.51 -1.18
N GLY A 37 -30.00 1.24 -0.77
CA GLY A 37 -29.77 0.02 -1.56
C GLY A 37 -28.40 -0.27 -2.22
N GLU A 38 -27.53 0.70 -2.42
CA GLU A 38 -26.24 0.53 -3.07
C GLU A 38 -25.15 0.56 -2.00
N SER A 39 -24.93 -0.61 -1.39
CA SER A 39 -23.87 -0.79 -0.42
C SER A 39 -22.53 -0.43 -1.07
N ILE A 40 -22.00 0.76 -0.76
CA ILE A 40 -20.60 1.09 -1.05
C ILE A 40 -19.79 -0.11 -0.58
N ASN A 41 -19.11 -0.73 -1.54
CA ASN A 41 -18.59 -2.07 -1.37
C ASN A 41 -17.37 -1.98 -0.44
N ARG A 42 -17.60 -2.08 0.88
CA ARG A 42 -16.57 -2.10 1.94
C ARG A 42 -15.45 -3.07 1.60
N TYR A 43 -15.81 -4.17 0.93
CA TYR A 43 -14.91 -5.18 0.41
C TYR A 43 -13.89 -4.60 -0.57
N THR A 44 -14.26 -3.67 -1.45
CA THR A 44 -13.33 -3.02 -2.39
C THR A 44 -12.27 -2.21 -1.65
N GLY A 45 -12.67 -1.38 -0.68
CA GLY A 45 -11.74 -0.61 0.15
C GLY A 45 -10.81 -1.51 0.96
N LEU A 46 -11.35 -2.59 1.53
CA LEU A 46 -10.59 -3.57 2.31
C LEU A 46 -9.57 -4.33 1.45
N VAL A 47 -9.95 -4.75 0.23
CA VAL A 47 -9.05 -5.43 -0.72
C VAL A 47 -7.93 -4.51 -1.17
N LEU A 48 -8.23 -3.25 -1.51
CA LEU A 48 -7.24 -2.23 -1.89
C LEU A 48 -6.25 -1.94 -0.76
N LEU A 49 -6.74 -1.82 0.46
CA LEU A 49 -5.92 -1.59 1.65
C LEU A 49 -5.02 -2.79 1.93
N ALA A 50 -5.57 -4.01 1.93
CA ALA A 50 -4.81 -5.24 2.14
C ALA A 50 -3.71 -5.42 1.08
N PHE A 51 -4.03 -5.14 -0.19
CA PHE A 51 -3.07 -5.20 -1.28
C PHE A 51 -1.96 -4.15 -1.15
N GLY A 52 -2.31 -2.91 -0.82
CA GLY A 52 -1.35 -1.82 -0.62
C GLY A 52 -0.37 -2.13 0.52
N VAL A 53 -0.88 -2.57 1.68
CA VAL A 53 -0.06 -2.96 2.83
C VAL A 53 0.85 -4.13 2.48
N PHE A 54 0.34 -5.14 1.78
CA PHE A 54 1.13 -6.28 1.31
C PHE A 54 2.29 -5.86 0.40
N MET A 55 2.05 -4.92 -0.52
CA MET A 55 3.09 -4.39 -1.41
C MET A 55 4.17 -3.60 -0.66
N ILE A 56 3.80 -2.82 0.36
CA ILE A 56 4.76 -2.10 1.21
C ILE A 56 5.65 -3.11 1.96
N ILE A 57 5.06 -4.16 2.54
CA ILE A 57 5.81 -5.21 3.26
C ILE A 57 6.81 -5.91 2.33
N LEU A 58 6.39 -6.25 1.11
CA LEU A 58 7.28 -6.86 0.11
C LEU A 58 8.43 -5.94 -0.31
N SER A 59 8.18 -4.62 -0.37
CA SER A 59 9.23 -3.64 -0.70
C SER A 59 10.31 -3.59 0.37
N GLN A 60 9.92 -3.58 1.66
CA GLN A 60 10.87 -3.53 2.78
C GLN A 60 11.78 -4.77 2.84
N ARG A 61 11.25 -5.93 2.44
CA ARG A 61 12.05 -7.18 2.38
C ARG A 61 13.10 -7.19 1.26
N LYS A 62 12.92 -6.38 0.22
CA LYS A 62 13.83 -6.32 -0.93
C LYS A 62 15.03 -5.41 -0.66
N GLU A 63 14.83 -4.25 0.00
CA GLU A 63 15.93 -3.34 0.36
C GLU A 63 16.99 -4.02 1.23
N GLY A 64 16.60 -4.87 2.19
CA GLY A 64 17.55 -5.57 3.06
C GLY A 64 18.41 -6.63 2.36
N TYR A 65 18.02 -7.09 1.16
CA TYR A 65 18.84 -8.03 0.37
C TYR A 65 19.88 -7.30 -0.48
N ASP A 66 19.50 -6.17 -1.08
CA ASP A 66 20.39 -5.40 -1.94
C ASP A 66 21.52 -4.71 -1.13
N GLU A 67 21.30 -4.38 0.15
CA GLU A 67 22.31 -3.78 1.06
C GLU A 67 23.39 -4.78 1.54
N LEU A 68 23.04 -6.06 1.70
CA LEU A 68 23.99 -7.11 2.11
C LEU A 68 24.83 -7.66 0.95
N VAL A 69 24.43 -7.39 -0.29
CA VAL A 69 25.11 -7.85 -1.51
C VAL A 69 26.03 -6.75 -2.09
N GLU A 70 25.79 -5.47 -1.76
CA GLU A 70 26.64 -4.34 -2.16
C GLU A 70 27.86 -4.09 -1.24
N GLU A 71 28.07 -4.81 -0.12
CA GLU A 71 29.31 -4.69 0.64
C GLU A 71 30.47 -5.28 -0.21
N PRO A 72 31.39 -4.45 -0.76
CA PRO A 72 32.50 -4.99 -1.52
C PRO A 72 33.45 -5.73 -0.58
N PRO A 73 34.16 -6.77 -1.04
CA PRO A 73 35.24 -7.36 -0.26
C PRO A 73 36.21 -6.23 0.14
N ARG A 74 36.49 -6.12 1.45
CA ARG A 74 37.53 -5.24 1.94
C ARG A 74 38.88 -5.86 1.57
N ASP A 75 39.43 -5.46 0.44
CA ASP A 75 40.86 -5.51 0.15
C ASP A 75 41.50 -4.12 0.32
#